data_AF-A0AAD5IGB6-F1
#
_entry.id   AF-A0AAD5IGB6-F1
#
_cell.length_a   1.000
_cell.length_b   1.000
_cell.length_c   1.000
_cell.angle_alpha   90.00
_cell.angle_beta   90.00
_cell.angle_gamma   90.00
#
_symmetry.space_group_name_H-M   'P 1'
#
loop_
_entity.id
_entity.type
_entity.pdbx_description
1 polymer ?
#
loop_
_entity_poly.entity_id
_entity_poly.type
_entity_poly.pdbx_seq_one_letter_code
_entity_poly.pdbx_strand_id
1 'polypeptide(L)'
;MQRLPEEIGELTQLKVLDLSKCSTLKIIPPNNISRLTQLEELYMPDEFCKWQGVDGERSNGSVGELEHLSQLTALQIYIPDAKLVPKGLPFQKLQRYTIVIGHRGWGIGYDTSRKLVLRYDDANISVEDGIIKQLKEIEELQLIGNQGVKNVLYELNRDGFPKLKHFDVIDNPENLGSTKVCKIEEHLLFLHCQTLFTTSTNSSD
;
A
#
# COMPACT_ATOMS: atom_id res chain seq x y z
N MET A 1 -18.11 -2.08 -20.19
CA MET A 1 -17.15 -1.19 -19.48
C MET A 1 -17.94 -0.36 -18.50
N GLN A 2 -17.61 -0.41 -17.20
CA GLN A 2 -18.37 0.31 -16.18
C GLN A 2 -17.59 1.55 -15.72
N ARG A 3 -18.30 2.67 -15.66
CA ARG A 3 -17.82 3.98 -15.22
C ARG A 3 -18.53 4.33 -13.91
N LEU A 4 -17.81 4.89 -12.95
CA LEU A 4 -18.39 5.46 -11.74
C LEU A 4 -19.26 6.66 -12.17
N PRO A 5 -20.55 6.72 -11.79
CA PRO A 5 -21.40 7.86 -12.14
C PRO A 5 -20.81 9.17 -11.66
N GLU A 6 -20.92 10.23 -12.46
CA GLU A 6 -20.36 11.54 -12.13
C GLU A 6 -21.04 12.14 -10.91
N GLU A 7 -22.32 11.81 -10.73
CA GLU A 7 -23.20 12.23 -9.63
C GLU A 7 -22.71 11.76 -8.25
N ILE A 8 -21.85 10.73 -8.18
CA ILE A 8 -21.21 10.34 -6.92
C ILE A 8 -20.45 11.52 -6.33
N GLY A 9 -19.78 12.34 -7.15
CA GLY A 9 -19.02 13.50 -6.68
C GLY A 9 -19.89 14.59 -6.01
N GLU A 10 -21.21 14.55 -6.22
CA GLU A 10 -22.16 15.49 -5.61
C GLU A 10 -22.65 15.02 -4.23
N LEU A 11 -22.37 13.78 -3.84
CA LEU A 11 -22.70 13.21 -2.53
C LEU A 11 -21.71 13.70 -1.46
N THR A 12 -21.63 15.00 -1.26
CA THR A 12 -20.64 15.64 -0.35
C THR A 12 -20.75 15.23 1.12
N GLN A 13 -21.88 14.65 1.53
CA GLN A 13 -22.10 14.10 2.89
C GLN A 13 -21.80 12.60 2.99
N LEU A 14 -21.36 11.96 1.90
CA LEU A 14 -21.05 10.54 1.87
C LEU A 14 -19.85 10.25 2.79
N LYS A 15 -20.05 9.33 3.73
CA LYS A 15 -19.02 8.90 4.69
C LYS A 15 -18.33 7.61 4.28
N VAL A 16 -19.03 6.74 3.56
CA VAL A 16 -18.51 5.42 3.15
C VAL A 16 -18.77 5.24 1.66
N LEU A 17 -17.71 4.96 0.91
CA LEU A 17 -17.77 4.58 -0.49
C LEU A 17 -17.10 3.21 -0.65
N ASP A 18 -17.92 2.17 -0.72
CA ASP A 18 -17.47 0.80 -0.95
C ASP A 18 -17.70 0.39 -2.41
N LEU A 19 -16.60 0.26 -3.14
CA LEU A 19 -16.51 -0.22 -4.52
C LEU A 19 -15.78 -1.56 -4.60
N SER A 20 -15.46 -2.21 -3.48
CA SER A 20 -14.66 -3.45 -3.42
C SER A 20 -15.25 -4.57 -4.29
N LYS A 21 -16.58 -4.64 -4.39
CA LYS A 21 -17.31 -5.62 -5.21
C LYS A 21 -17.59 -5.16 -6.65
N CYS A 22 -17.11 -3.99 -7.05
CA CYS A 22 -17.28 -3.46 -8.41
C CYS A 22 -16.12 -3.87 -9.33
N SER A 23 -15.88 -5.18 -9.50
CA SER A 23 -14.75 -5.73 -10.27
C SER A 23 -14.72 -5.31 -11.76
N THR A 24 -15.86 -4.92 -12.32
CA THR A 24 -16.02 -4.43 -13.70
C THR A 24 -15.78 -2.93 -13.86
N LEU A 25 -15.53 -2.19 -12.78
CA LEU A 25 -15.22 -0.75 -12.81
C LEU A 25 -13.89 -0.51 -13.53
N LYS A 26 -13.91 0.36 -14.53
CA LYS A 26 -12.73 0.72 -15.34
C LYS A 26 -12.47 2.21 -15.43
N ILE A 27 -13.48 3.04 -15.13
CA ILE A 27 -13.37 4.49 -15.21
C ILE A 27 -13.91 5.12 -13.93
N ILE A 28 -13.07 5.91 -13.27
CA ILE A 28 -13.40 6.84 -12.19
C ILE A 28 -13.20 8.23 -12.80
N PRO A 29 -14.26 9.02 -13.02
CA PRO A 29 -14.08 10.35 -13.62
C PRO A 29 -13.13 11.22 -12.77
N PRO A 30 -12.32 12.09 -13.39
CA PRO A 30 -11.41 12.94 -12.65
C PRO A 30 -12.14 13.90 -11.71
N ASN A 31 -11.59 14.10 -10.51
CA ASN A 31 -12.13 14.92 -9.43
C ASN A 31 -13.44 14.42 -8.81
N ASN A 32 -13.86 13.19 -9.09
CA ASN A 32 -15.05 12.64 -8.45
C ASN A 32 -14.79 12.26 -7.00
N ILE A 33 -13.62 11.67 -6.71
CA ILE A 33 -13.31 11.23 -5.36
C ILE A 33 -12.95 12.45 -4.50
N SER A 34 -12.19 13.41 -5.02
CA SER A 34 -11.74 14.59 -4.26
C SER A 34 -12.88 15.49 -3.75
N ARG A 35 -14.08 15.44 -4.36
CA ARG A 35 -15.27 16.19 -3.90
C ARG A 35 -15.93 15.59 -2.65
N LEU A 36 -15.65 14.33 -2.33
CA LEU A 36 -16.23 13.60 -1.20
C LEU A 36 -15.54 14.00 0.12
N THR A 37 -15.55 15.28 0.46
CA THR A 37 -14.75 15.83 1.57
C THR A 37 -15.11 15.31 2.97
N GLN A 38 -16.30 14.71 3.14
CA GLN A 38 -16.75 14.04 4.37
C GLN A 38 -16.48 12.52 4.38
N LEU A 39 -15.78 12.00 3.37
CA LEU A 39 -15.53 10.56 3.26
C LEU A 39 -14.57 10.09 4.36
N GLU A 40 -15.05 9.13 5.16
CA GLU A 40 -14.33 8.49 6.25
C GLU A 40 -13.75 7.14 5.81
N GLU A 41 -14.42 6.43 4.90
CA GLU A 41 -14.02 5.10 4.44
C GLU A 41 -14.11 4.96 2.91
N LEU A 42 -13.04 4.49 2.29
CA LEU A 42 -12.95 4.23 0.85
C LEU A 42 -12.41 2.83 0.59
N TYR A 43 -13.20 2.02 -0.12
CA TYR A 43 -12.79 0.68 -0.55
C TYR A 43 -12.81 0.58 -2.07
N MET A 44 -11.64 0.48 -2.69
CA MET A 44 -11.50 0.36 -4.15
C MET A 44 -11.62 -1.09 -4.62
N PRO A 45 -12.07 -1.35 -5.86
CA PRO A 45 -12.03 -2.69 -6.42
C PRO A 45 -10.61 -3.22 -6.50
N ASP A 46 -10.45 -4.50 -6.18
CA ASP A 46 -9.18 -5.22 -6.16
C ASP A 46 -8.38 -5.11 -7.46
N GLU A 47 -9.08 -5.14 -8.58
CA GLU A 47 -8.48 -5.13 -9.92
C GLU A 47 -8.37 -3.72 -10.52
N PHE A 48 -8.70 -2.66 -9.77
CA PHE A 48 -8.65 -1.31 -10.31
C PHE A 48 -7.21 -0.78 -10.34
N CYS A 49 -6.66 -0.64 -11.54
CA CYS A 49 -5.26 -0.20 -11.74
C CYS A 49 -5.12 0.93 -12.77
N LYS A 50 -6.23 1.54 -13.19
CA LYS A 50 -6.25 2.53 -14.29
C LYS A 50 -6.21 3.97 -13.77
N TRP A 51 -5.36 4.25 -12.79
CA TRP A 51 -5.19 5.61 -12.29
C TRP A 51 -4.59 6.52 -13.37
N GLN A 52 -4.86 7.82 -13.27
CA GLN A 52 -4.23 8.82 -14.15
C GLN A 52 -2.70 8.67 -14.12
N GLY A 53 -2.08 8.66 -15.31
CA GLY A 53 -0.64 8.48 -15.48
C GLY A 53 -0.19 7.04 -15.77
N VAL A 54 -1.03 6.04 -15.50
CA VAL A 54 -0.76 4.64 -15.89
C VAL A 54 -0.94 4.48 -17.39
N ASP A 55 0.08 4.02 -18.12
CA ASP A 55 0.02 3.78 -19.58
C ASP A 55 -0.54 4.98 -20.39
N GLY A 56 -0.30 6.21 -19.91
CA GLY A 56 -0.82 7.42 -20.54
C GLY A 56 -2.31 7.70 -20.30
N GLU A 57 -2.95 7.02 -19.35
CA GLU A 57 -4.33 7.23 -18.94
C GLU A 57 -4.58 8.66 -18.44
N ARG A 58 -5.65 9.28 -18.95
CA ARG A 58 -6.06 10.68 -18.67
C ARG A 58 -7.56 10.83 -18.39
N SER A 59 -8.33 9.77 -18.63
CA SER A 59 -9.79 9.75 -18.42
C SER A 59 -10.19 9.33 -17.02
N ASN A 60 -9.23 8.81 -16.25
CA ASN A 60 -9.41 8.41 -14.86
C ASN A 60 -8.91 9.49 -13.89
N GLY A 61 -9.44 9.46 -12.67
CA GLY A 61 -8.91 10.22 -11.55
C GLY A 61 -7.49 9.82 -11.17
N SER A 62 -6.81 10.70 -10.46
CA SER A 62 -5.47 10.45 -9.93
C SER A 62 -5.53 9.96 -8.48
N VAL A 63 -4.50 9.25 -8.03
CA VAL A 63 -4.33 8.94 -6.60
C VAL A 63 -4.22 10.23 -5.77
N GLY A 64 -3.74 11.32 -6.38
CA GLY A 64 -3.75 12.71 -5.87
C GLY A 64 -5.09 13.19 -5.31
N GLU A 65 -6.20 12.67 -5.81
CA GLU A 65 -7.52 13.08 -5.33
C GLU A 65 -7.73 12.78 -3.84
N LEU A 66 -7.07 11.74 -3.32
CA LEU A 66 -7.17 11.33 -1.92
C LEU A 66 -6.58 12.36 -0.94
N GLU A 67 -5.72 13.27 -1.39
CA GLU A 67 -5.17 14.35 -0.56
C GLU A 67 -6.26 15.30 -0.02
N HIS A 68 -7.40 15.37 -0.72
CA HIS A 68 -8.53 16.22 -0.34
C HIS A 68 -9.46 15.55 0.68
N LEU A 69 -9.29 14.26 0.94
CA LEU A 69 -10.15 13.47 1.83
C LEU A 69 -9.68 13.60 3.29
N SER A 70 -9.88 14.78 3.86
CA SER A 70 -9.34 15.12 5.18
C SER A 70 -9.87 14.27 6.35
N GLN A 71 -11.03 13.61 6.17
CA GLN A 71 -11.70 12.76 7.15
C GLN A 71 -11.40 11.25 6.97
N LEU A 72 -10.60 10.87 5.97
CA LEU A 72 -10.37 9.47 5.63
C LEU A 72 -9.62 8.75 6.76
N THR A 73 -10.24 7.69 7.30
CA THR A 73 -9.69 6.84 8.37
C THR A 73 -9.61 5.37 7.96
N ALA A 74 -10.36 4.93 6.94
CA ALA A 74 -10.26 3.59 6.38
C ALA A 74 -10.00 3.61 4.87
N LEU A 75 -9.00 2.87 4.39
CA LEU A 75 -8.63 2.84 2.98
C LEU A 75 -8.24 1.43 2.51
N GLN A 76 -8.93 0.92 1.49
CA GLN A 76 -8.47 -0.23 0.71
C GLN A 76 -8.17 0.23 -0.73
N ILE A 77 -6.92 0.11 -1.16
CA ILE A 77 -6.48 0.58 -2.48
C ILE A 77 -5.33 -0.23 -3.05
N TYR A 78 -5.37 -0.45 -4.36
CA TYR A 78 -4.25 -0.90 -5.17
C TYR A 78 -3.71 0.25 -6.04
N ILE A 79 -2.39 0.43 -6.02
CA ILE A 79 -1.66 1.43 -6.80
C ILE A 79 -0.57 0.72 -7.61
N PRO A 80 -0.60 0.75 -8.94
CA PRO A 80 0.29 -0.07 -9.76
C PRO A 80 1.76 0.39 -9.78
N ASP A 81 2.06 1.62 -9.38
CA ASP A 81 3.43 2.15 -9.30
C ASP A 81 3.54 3.16 -8.14
N ALA A 82 4.57 3.01 -7.31
CA ALA A 82 4.85 3.92 -6.20
C ALA A 82 4.99 5.39 -6.65
N LYS A 83 5.42 5.65 -7.88
CA LYS A 83 5.52 7.01 -8.46
C LYS A 83 4.18 7.74 -8.56
N LEU A 84 3.07 7.01 -8.55
CA LEU A 84 1.73 7.58 -8.58
C LEU A 84 1.29 8.07 -7.19
N VAL A 85 1.96 7.62 -6.13
CA VAL A 85 1.64 8.01 -4.76
C VAL A 85 2.11 9.44 -4.55
N PRO A 86 1.19 10.38 -4.31
CA PRO A 86 1.55 11.77 -4.10
C PRO A 86 2.06 11.94 -2.65
N LYS A 87 2.87 12.97 -2.40
CA LYS A 87 3.56 13.14 -1.12
C LYS A 87 2.65 13.61 0.02
N GLY A 88 1.45 14.12 -0.28
CA GLY A 88 0.54 14.74 0.68
C GLY A 88 -0.61 13.86 1.15
N LEU A 89 -0.56 12.53 0.94
CA LEU A 89 -1.64 11.65 1.39
C LEU A 89 -1.80 11.68 2.92
N PRO A 90 -3.05 11.65 3.43
CA PRO A 90 -3.33 11.71 4.87
C PRO A 90 -3.10 10.36 5.60
N PHE A 91 -2.05 9.61 5.23
CA PHE A 91 -1.76 8.27 5.76
C PHE A 91 -1.69 8.21 7.29
N GLN A 92 -1.22 9.29 7.93
CA GLN A 92 -1.10 9.38 9.39
C GLN A 92 -2.45 9.34 10.13
N LYS A 93 -3.57 9.60 9.44
CA LYS A 93 -4.93 9.55 10.03
C LYS A 93 -5.59 8.18 9.90
N LEU A 94 -5.05 7.30 9.05
CA LEU A 94 -5.66 6.00 8.77
C LEU A 94 -5.57 5.09 10.00
N GLN A 95 -6.73 4.59 10.41
CA GLN A 95 -6.89 3.64 11.52
C GLN A 95 -6.98 2.20 11.02
N ARG A 96 -7.52 2.03 9.80
CA ARG A 96 -7.62 0.74 9.09
C ARG A 96 -7.17 0.93 7.65
N TYR A 97 -6.34 0.05 7.13
CA TYR A 97 -6.00 0.10 5.72
C TYR A 97 -5.48 -1.21 5.18
N THR A 98 -5.73 -1.42 3.89
CA THR A 98 -4.97 -2.34 3.07
C THR A 98 -4.50 -1.59 1.85
N ILE A 99 -3.20 -1.31 1.80
CA ILE A 99 -2.58 -0.56 0.70
C ILE A 99 -1.62 -1.51 -0.02
N VAL A 100 -1.85 -1.71 -1.32
CA VAL A 100 -1.00 -2.52 -2.17
C VAL A 100 -0.38 -1.63 -3.22
N ILE A 101 0.94 -1.66 -3.36
CA ILE A 101 1.67 -0.81 -4.29
C ILE A 101 2.62 -1.67 -5.13
N GLY A 102 2.52 -1.57 -6.46
CA GLY A 102 3.44 -2.20 -7.41
C GLY A 102 3.32 -3.71 -7.56
N HIS A 103 2.45 -4.39 -6.80
CA HIS A 103 2.24 -5.82 -6.88
C HIS A 103 0.78 -6.15 -7.23
N ARG A 104 0.56 -6.91 -8.31
CA ARG A 104 -0.78 -7.42 -8.64
C ARG A 104 -1.13 -8.57 -7.71
N GLY A 105 -1.75 -8.24 -6.58
CA GLY A 105 -2.21 -9.20 -5.59
C GLY A 105 -2.22 -8.59 -4.19
N TRP A 106 -3.11 -9.07 -3.33
CA TRP A 106 -3.23 -8.56 -1.96
C TRP A 106 -2.21 -9.17 -0.99
N GLY A 107 -1.25 -9.98 -1.46
CA GLY A 107 -0.28 -10.67 -0.63
C GLY A 107 -0.91 -11.75 0.26
N ILE A 108 -0.15 -12.25 1.24
CA ILE A 108 -0.59 -13.25 2.24
C ILE A 108 -1.68 -12.63 3.13
N GLY A 109 -2.80 -13.29 3.38
CA GLY A 109 -3.87 -12.72 4.22
C GLY A 109 -3.74 -13.12 5.70
N TYR A 110 -3.25 -12.22 6.55
CA TYR A 110 -3.41 -12.33 8.01
C TYR A 110 -4.62 -11.50 8.48
N ASP A 111 -5.12 -11.80 9.68
CA ASP A 111 -6.19 -11.02 10.32
C ASP A 111 -5.60 -9.75 10.96
N THR A 112 -5.25 -8.77 10.12
CA THR A 112 -4.73 -7.47 10.53
C THR A 112 -5.56 -6.32 9.98
N SER A 113 -5.61 -5.21 10.73
CA SER A 113 -6.37 -4.03 10.31
C SER A 113 -5.54 -3.03 9.50
N ARG A 114 -4.21 -3.19 9.48
CA ARG A 114 -3.27 -2.20 8.91
C ARG A 114 -2.16 -2.91 8.17
N LYS A 115 -2.38 -3.08 6.88
CA LYS A 115 -1.57 -3.87 5.98
C LYS A 115 -0.99 -3.03 4.84
N LEU A 116 0.31 -3.16 4.63
CA LEU A 116 1.03 -2.60 3.50
C LEU A 116 1.72 -3.72 2.72
N VAL A 117 1.40 -3.85 1.44
CA VAL A 117 2.14 -4.70 0.49
C VAL A 117 2.82 -3.78 -0.50
N LEU A 118 4.14 -3.88 -0.60
CA LEU A 118 4.94 -3.00 -1.43
C LEU A 118 5.89 -3.84 -2.28
N ARG A 119 5.75 -3.72 -3.61
CA ARG A 119 6.84 -4.12 -4.50
C ARG A 119 7.99 -3.15 -4.27
N TYR A 120 9.12 -3.69 -3.86
CA TYR A 120 10.31 -2.94 -3.50
C TYR A 120 11.30 -3.00 -4.66
N ASP A 121 11.55 -1.86 -5.30
CA ASP A 121 12.38 -1.74 -6.51
C ASP A 121 13.49 -0.70 -6.29
N ASP A 122 14.72 -1.03 -6.69
CA ASP A 122 15.89 -0.16 -6.58
C ASP A 122 15.67 1.22 -7.23
N ALA A 123 14.82 1.29 -8.26
CA ALA A 123 14.49 2.55 -8.93
C ALA A 123 13.62 3.50 -8.10
N ASN A 124 12.95 3.02 -7.04
CA ASN A 124 11.89 3.73 -6.32
C ASN A 124 12.08 3.81 -4.79
N ILE A 125 13.19 3.30 -4.26
CA ILE A 125 13.50 3.20 -2.81
C ILE A 125 13.11 4.46 -2.01
N SER A 126 13.52 5.66 -2.44
CA SER A 126 13.24 6.87 -1.65
C SER A 126 11.74 7.20 -1.52
N VAL A 127 10.92 6.82 -2.50
CA VAL A 127 9.47 7.00 -2.44
C VAL A 127 8.86 5.95 -1.52
N GLU A 128 9.31 4.72 -1.66
CA GLU A 128 8.92 3.56 -0.86
C GLU A 128 9.19 3.79 0.64
N ASP A 129 10.41 4.22 0.99
CA ASP A 129 10.81 4.63 2.34
C ASP A 129 9.93 5.77 2.88
N GLY A 130 9.61 6.75 2.02
CA GLY A 130 8.74 7.87 2.36
C GLY A 130 7.32 7.43 2.71
N ILE A 131 6.79 6.40 2.06
CA ILE A 131 5.46 5.82 2.33
C ILE A 131 5.50 5.05 3.65
N ILE A 132 6.49 4.18 3.82
CA ILE A 132 6.69 3.36 5.02
C ILE A 132 6.77 4.25 6.27
N LYS A 133 7.52 5.36 6.22
CA LYS A 133 7.66 6.33 7.32
C LYS A 133 6.36 7.02 7.74
N GLN A 134 5.38 7.14 6.84
CA GLN A 134 4.10 7.78 7.12
C GLN A 134 3.11 6.85 7.81
N LEU A 135 3.29 5.53 7.69
CA LEU A 135 2.39 4.50 8.21
C LEU A 135 2.98 3.87 9.49
N LYS A 136 3.10 4.65 10.57
CA LYS A 136 3.78 4.20 11.80
C LYS A 136 3.13 3.02 12.54
N GLU A 137 1.83 2.81 12.35
CA GLU A 137 1.06 1.78 13.06
C GLU A 137 0.88 0.49 12.23
N ILE A 138 1.69 0.24 11.19
CA ILE A 138 1.59 -0.99 10.38
C ILE A 138 1.57 -2.23 11.28
N GLU A 139 0.62 -3.13 11.03
CA GLU A 139 0.54 -4.46 11.65
C GLU A 139 1.11 -5.54 10.74
N GLU A 140 1.01 -5.37 9.43
CA GLU A 140 1.47 -6.32 8.44
C GLU A 140 2.21 -5.60 7.31
N LEU A 141 3.48 -5.94 7.12
CA LEU A 141 4.32 -5.39 6.06
C LEU A 141 4.83 -6.53 5.18
N GLN A 142 4.49 -6.48 3.89
CA GLN A 142 5.03 -7.42 2.90
C GLN A 142 5.85 -6.64 1.88
N LEU A 143 7.13 -7.00 1.74
CA LEU A 143 8.04 -6.44 0.75
C LEU A 143 8.31 -7.47 -0.33
N ILE A 144 8.05 -7.12 -1.59
CA ILE A 144 8.17 -8.04 -2.73
C ILE A 144 9.24 -7.51 -3.67
N GLY A 145 10.36 -8.20 -3.81
CA GLY A 145 11.42 -7.76 -4.73
C GLY A 145 12.83 -8.07 -4.26
N ASN A 146 13.78 -7.67 -5.09
CA ASN A 146 15.02 -8.41 -5.24
C ASN A 146 16.23 -7.78 -4.52
N GLN A 147 16.11 -6.55 -3.99
CA GLN A 147 17.19 -5.79 -3.35
C GLN A 147 16.60 -4.74 -2.38
N GLY A 148 17.37 -4.28 -1.38
CA GLY A 148 17.02 -3.08 -0.60
C GLY A 148 16.33 -3.27 0.76
N VAL A 149 15.87 -4.47 1.13
CA VAL A 149 15.23 -4.73 2.44
C VAL A 149 16.13 -4.35 3.62
N LYS A 150 17.46 -4.51 3.50
CA LYS A 150 18.42 -4.08 4.51
C LYS A 150 18.30 -2.59 4.82
N ASN A 151 18.07 -1.75 3.81
CA ASN A 151 17.95 -0.29 3.98
C ASN A 151 16.65 0.09 4.68
N VAL A 152 15.54 -0.58 4.34
CA VAL A 152 14.27 -0.45 5.08
C VAL A 152 14.55 -0.70 6.55
N LEU A 153 15.08 -1.87 6.90
CA LEU A 153 15.38 -2.27 8.29
C LEU A 153 16.27 -1.27 9.05
N TYR A 154 17.23 -0.63 8.38
CA TYR A 154 18.05 0.43 8.99
C TYR A 154 17.27 1.72 9.27
N GLU A 155 16.39 2.14 8.35
CA GLU A 155 15.52 3.30 8.58
C GLU A 155 14.46 3.04 9.64
N LEU A 156 14.03 1.78 9.80
CA LEU A 156 13.09 1.33 10.83
C LEU A 156 13.67 1.38 12.27
N ASN A 157 14.98 1.59 12.41
CA ASN A 157 15.71 1.46 13.67
C ASN A 157 15.61 2.67 14.62
N ARG A 158 14.96 3.78 14.23
CA ARG A 158 14.81 4.95 15.13
C ARG A 158 13.53 4.97 15.96
N ASP A 159 12.38 4.66 15.35
CA ASP A 159 11.06 4.74 16.02
C ASP A 159 10.45 3.35 16.29
N GLY A 160 10.94 2.30 15.61
CA GLY A 160 10.34 0.96 15.59
C GLY A 160 8.96 0.93 14.92
N PHE A 161 8.50 -0.27 14.51
CA PHE A 161 7.09 -0.50 14.22
C PHE A 161 6.43 -1.20 15.42
N PRO A 162 5.95 -0.44 16.42
CA PRO A 162 5.48 -1.03 17.67
C PRO A 162 4.25 -1.93 17.51
N LYS A 163 3.55 -1.82 16.38
CA LYS A 163 2.37 -2.64 16.07
C LYS A 163 2.61 -3.77 15.08
N LEU A 164 3.82 -3.88 14.51
CA LEU A 164 4.10 -4.87 13.48
C LEU A 164 4.01 -6.28 14.08
N LYS A 165 3.08 -7.07 13.54
CA LYS A 165 2.82 -8.46 13.89
C LYS A 165 3.40 -9.40 12.84
N HIS A 166 3.29 -9.04 11.56
CA HIS A 166 3.75 -9.89 10.46
C HIS A 166 4.66 -9.10 9.53
N PHE A 167 5.83 -9.65 9.25
CA PHE A 167 6.76 -9.10 8.28
C PHE A 167 7.18 -10.18 7.30
N ASP A 168 6.89 -9.97 6.02
CA ASP A 168 7.20 -10.92 4.96
C ASP A 168 8.09 -10.27 3.90
N VAL A 169 9.10 -11.02 3.46
CA VAL A 169 9.96 -10.64 2.34
C VAL A 169 9.88 -11.74 1.28
N ILE A 170 9.37 -11.38 0.11
CA ILE A 170 9.07 -12.30 -1.00
C ILE A 170 9.96 -11.96 -2.19
N ASP A 171 10.43 -12.97 -2.91
CA ASP A 171 11.22 -12.86 -4.14
C ASP A 171 12.58 -12.15 -3.97
N ASN A 172 13.24 -12.32 -2.83
CA ASN A 172 14.58 -11.78 -2.58
C ASN A 172 15.71 -12.79 -2.96
N PRO A 173 16.49 -12.57 -4.04
CA PRO A 173 17.57 -13.45 -4.48
C PRO A 173 18.82 -13.40 -3.58
N GLU A 174 18.99 -12.41 -2.69
CA GLU A 174 20.07 -12.46 -1.68
C GLU A 174 19.89 -13.60 -0.66
N ASN A 175 18.73 -14.27 -0.65
CA ASN A 175 18.47 -15.46 0.16
C ASN A 175 19.00 -16.77 -0.47
N LEU A 176 19.65 -16.71 -1.63
CA LEU A 176 20.36 -17.86 -2.23
C LEU A 176 21.74 -18.05 -1.58
N GLY A 177 21.74 -18.56 -0.36
CA GLY A 177 22.95 -19.02 0.30
C GLY A 177 22.93 -18.77 1.79
N SER A 178 22.50 -19.79 2.53
CA SER A 178 22.34 -19.81 3.98
C SER A 178 21.07 -19.11 4.45
N THR A 179 20.36 -19.77 5.36
CA THR A 179 19.52 -19.18 6.40
C THR A 179 20.29 -18.08 7.14
N LYS A 180 20.46 -16.93 6.48
CA LYS A 180 20.63 -15.64 7.10
C LYS A 180 19.30 -14.94 6.90
N VAL A 181 18.32 -15.36 7.71
CA VAL A 181 17.51 -14.33 8.39
C VAL A 181 18.53 -13.29 8.79
N CYS A 182 18.37 -12.06 8.29
CA CYS A 182 19.31 -11.00 8.57
C CYS A 182 19.71 -11.12 10.04
N LYS A 183 21.00 -11.32 10.33
CA LYS A 183 21.53 -11.08 11.68
C LYS A 183 21.42 -9.56 11.86
N ILE A 184 20.18 -9.11 12.02
CA ILE A 184 19.82 -7.78 12.47
C ILE A 184 20.17 -7.85 13.95
N GLU A 185 21.05 -6.98 14.42
CA GLU A 185 21.45 -6.95 15.82
C GLU A 185 20.20 -6.97 16.72
N GLU A 186 20.15 -7.96 17.58
CA GLU A 186 18.97 -8.81 17.81
C GLU A 186 18.07 -8.34 18.96
N HIS A 187 18.10 -7.06 19.37
CA HIS A 187 17.60 -6.75 20.72
C HIS A 187 16.45 -5.74 20.83
N LEU A 188 16.08 -4.98 19.78
CA LEU A 188 15.04 -3.95 19.94
C LEU A 188 14.01 -3.85 18.80
N LEU A 189 14.24 -4.48 17.65
CA LEU A 189 13.57 -4.12 16.39
C LEU A 189 12.21 -4.79 16.15
N PHE A 190 11.92 -5.90 16.84
CA PHE A 190 10.75 -6.74 16.54
C PHE A 190 10.09 -7.31 17.80
N LEU A 191 10.13 -6.62 18.93
CA LEU A 191 9.63 -7.16 20.21
C LEU A 191 8.17 -7.63 20.13
N HIS A 192 7.39 -7.13 19.16
CA HIS A 192 5.98 -7.45 18.94
C HIS A 192 5.69 -8.26 17.67
N CYS A 193 6.72 -8.60 16.87
CA CYS A 193 6.54 -9.35 15.63
C CYS A 193 6.22 -10.81 15.97
N GLN A 194 5.03 -11.24 15.57
CA GLN A 194 4.52 -12.59 15.77
C GLN A 194 5.04 -13.54 14.70
N THR A 195 5.23 -13.04 13.48
CA THR A 195 5.61 -13.85 12.32
C THR A 195 6.62 -13.12 11.43
N LEU A 196 7.69 -13.84 11.08
CA LEU A 196 8.68 -13.39 10.10
C LEU A 196 8.83 -14.49 9.04
N PHE A 197 8.48 -14.20 7.79
CA PHE A 197 8.75 -15.11 6.66
C PHE A 197 9.66 -14.48 5.62
N THR A 198 10.57 -15.31 5.11
CA THR A 198 11.41 -14.97 3.95
C THR A 198 11.26 -16.10 2.94
N THR A 199 10.73 -15.82 1.76
CA THR A 199 10.60 -16.80 0.68
C THR A 199 11.41 -16.36 -0.52
N SER A 200 12.34 -17.19 -0.99
CA SER A 200 12.96 -17.06 -2.31
C SER A 200 12.17 -17.90 -3.30
N THR A 201 11.57 -17.29 -4.32
CA THR A 201 11.12 -18.07 -5.48
C THR A 201 12.34 -18.39 -6.33
N ASN A 202 12.68 -19.67 -6.41
CA ASN A 202 13.58 -20.14 -7.45
C ASN A 202 12.80 -20.09 -8.76
N SER A 203 13.04 -19.09 -9.61
CA SER A 203 12.70 -19.23 -11.02
C SER A 203 13.55 -20.38 -11.56
N SER A 204 12.92 -21.52 -11.78
CA SER A 204 13.53 -22.64 -12.48
C SER A 204 13.47 -22.33 -13.98
N ASP A 205 14.65 -22.30 -14.59
CA ASP A 205 15.01 -22.30 -16.02
C ASP A 205 14.55 -21.16 -16.94
#